data_AF-A0A3B8QK09-F1
#
_entry.id   AF-A0A3B8QK09-F1
#
_cell.length_a   1.000
_cell.length_b   1.000
_cell.length_c   1.000
_cell.angle_alpha   90.00
_cell.angle_beta   90.00
_cell.angle_gamma   90.00
#
_symmetry.space_group_name_H-M   'P 1'
#
loop_
_entity.id
_entity.type
_entity.pdbx_description
1 polymer ?
#
loop_
_entity_poly.entity_id
_entity_poly.type
_entity_poly.pdbx_seq_one_letter_code
_entity_poly.pdbx_strand_id
1 'polypeptide(L)'
;MFDGRAPDGHISLTCMMGGSIHPHYADNNDQVVLDELRKLLGVTGTPSFRHQTSWPRAIPQYSLDYQQKLDTLSTCEQSHSGLHLVGNYRGGISVVDCMLNGLDLGKQLSQ
;
A
#
# COMPACT_ATOMS: atom_id res chain seq x y z
N MET A 1 -4.82 15.79 -12.87
CA MET A 1 -3.96 16.47 -11.88
C MET A 1 -4.86 16.92 -10.74
N PHE A 2 -4.41 16.86 -9.49
CA PHE A 2 -5.21 17.32 -8.34
C PHE A 2 -4.70 18.70 -7.92
N ASP A 3 -5.58 19.71 -7.98
CA ASP A 3 -5.22 21.08 -7.66
C ASP A 3 -4.81 21.23 -6.18
N GLY A 4 -3.96 22.22 -5.89
CA GLY A 4 -3.46 22.50 -4.53
C GLY A 4 -2.47 21.46 -3.98
N ARG A 5 -1.98 20.53 -4.80
CA ARG A 5 -0.96 19.53 -4.42
C ARG A 5 0.48 19.96 -4.72
N ALA A 6 0.67 21.13 -5.34
CA ALA A 6 1.95 21.79 -5.55
C ALA A 6 1.77 23.32 -5.52
N PRO A 7 2.80 24.11 -5.18
CA PRO A 7 2.78 25.56 -5.36
C PRO A 7 2.62 25.97 -6.83
N ASP A 8 2.24 27.22 -7.07
CA ASP A 8 2.18 27.76 -8.43
C ASP A 8 3.52 27.62 -9.17
N GLY A 9 3.44 27.31 -10.46
CA GLY A 9 4.61 27.05 -11.30
C GLY A 9 5.33 25.72 -11.03
N HIS A 10 4.80 24.87 -10.14
CA HIS A 10 5.39 23.57 -9.80
C HIS A 10 4.44 22.41 -10.09
N ILE A 11 5.03 21.21 -10.21
CA ILE A 11 4.30 19.94 -10.33
C ILE A 11 4.81 19.00 -9.24
N SER A 12 3.90 18.28 -8.58
CA SER A 12 4.24 17.20 -7.65
C SER A 12 4.11 15.85 -8.35
N LEU A 13 5.16 15.03 -8.26
CA LEU A 13 5.20 13.67 -8.78
C LEU A 13 5.35 12.69 -7.62
N THR A 14 4.50 11.66 -7.60
CA THR A 14 4.63 10.53 -6.68
C THR A 14 5.13 9.32 -7.45
N CYS A 15 6.37 8.91 -7.19
CA CYS A 15 6.98 7.75 -7.81
C CYS A 15 6.94 6.57 -6.83
N MET A 16 6.52 5.39 -7.29
CA MET A 16 6.53 4.17 -6.49
C MET A 16 7.70 3.28 -6.93
N MET A 17 8.47 2.79 -5.97
CA MET A 17 9.59 1.88 -6.20
C MET A 17 9.42 0.59 -5.41
N GLY A 18 10.04 -0.50 -5.90
CA GLY A 18 10.03 -1.79 -5.23
C GLY A 18 8.97 -2.73 -5.78
N GLY A 19 8.02 -3.12 -4.92
CA GLY A 19 7.04 -4.16 -5.22
C GLY A 19 7.60 -5.56 -5.06
N SER A 20 6.77 -6.57 -5.33
CA SER A 20 7.12 -7.99 -5.15
C SER A 20 8.18 -8.49 -6.13
N ILE A 21 8.28 -7.88 -7.31
CA ILE A 21 9.23 -8.27 -8.36
C ILE A 21 10.65 -7.74 -8.04
N HIS A 22 10.74 -6.52 -7.53
CA HIS A 22 12.01 -5.81 -7.36
C HIS A 22 12.15 -5.16 -5.96
N PRO A 23 11.98 -5.91 -4.86
CA PRO A 23 11.85 -5.34 -3.51
C PRO A 23 13.07 -4.52 -3.05
N HIS A 24 14.26 -4.84 -3.54
CA HIS A 24 15.50 -4.10 -3.22
C HIS A 24 15.48 -2.64 -3.72
N TYR A 25 14.56 -2.28 -4.63
CA TYR A 25 14.39 -0.89 -5.06
C TYR A 25 13.67 0.00 -4.04
N ALA A 26 13.06 -0.56 -2.99
CA ALA A 26 12.37 0.24 -1.99
C ALA A 26 13.30 1.24 -1.26
N ASP A 27 14.57 0.87 -1.07
CA ASP A 27 15.60 1.67 -0.39
C ASP A 27 16.67 2.24 -1.35
N ASN A 28 16.33 2.41 -2.64
CA ASN A 28 17.26 2.97 -3.60
C ASN A 28 17.45 4.49 -3.48
N ASN A 29 18.56 4.97 -4.04
CA ASN A 29 18.86 6.39 -4.20
C ASN A 29 17.92 7.03 -5.25
N ASP A 30 17.60 8.32 -5.06
CA ASP A 30 16.79 9.13 -5.98
C ASP A 30 17.27 9.15 -7.41
N GLN A 31 18.58 8.96 -7.62
CA GLN A 31 19.15 9.00 -8.96
C GLN A 31 18.43 8.04 -9.91
N VAL A 32 18.01 6.88 -9.41
CA VAL A 32 17.21 5.90 -10.17
C VAL A 32 15.88 6.53 -10.62
N VAL A 33 15.17 7.20 -9.72
CA VAL A 33 13.90 7.87 -10.03
C VAL A 33 14.12 9.00 -11.03
N LEU A 34 15.14 9.84 -10.84
CA LEU A 34 15.43 10.96 -11.73
C LEU A 34 15.79 10.50 -13.14
N ASP A 35 16.55 9.43 -13.27
CA ASP A 35 16.91 8.87 -14.57
C ASP A 35 15.70 8.25 -15.28
N GLU A 36 14.84 7.55 -14.55
CA GLU A 36 13.57 7.04 -15.12
C GLU A 36 12.62 8.16 -15.52
N LEU A 37 12.47 9.20 -14.69
CA LEU A 37 11.65 10.37 -15.04
C LEU A 37 12.20 11.10 -16.27
N ARG A 38 13.53 11.22 -16.41
CA ARG A 38 14.14 11.80 -17.62
C ARG A 38 13.83 10.96 -18.86
N LYS A 39 13.93 9.63 -18.77
CA LYS A 39 13.62 8.73 -19.90
C LYS A 39 12.14 8.75 -20.28
N LEU A 40 11.25 8.73 -19.29
CA LEU A 40 9.80 8.57 -19.50
C LEU A 40 9.10 9.89 -19.83
N LEU A 41 9.49 10.98 -19.18
CA LEU A 41 8.81 12.28 -19.27
C LEU A 41 9.67 13.39 -19.88
N GLY A 42 10.96 13.14 -20.13
CA GLY A 42 11.87 14.16 -20.65
C GLY A 42 12.20 15.28 -19.65
N VAL A 43 11.86 15.11 -18.37
CA VAL A 43 12.13 16.14 -17.35
C VAL A 43 13.63 16.28 -17.11
N THR A 44 14.09 17.52 -16.98
CA THR A 44 15.50 17.86 -16.77
C THR A 44 15.64 18.79 -15.55
N GLY A 45 16.87 18.95 -15.06
CA GLY A 45 17.15 19.70 -13.84
C GLY A 45 17.05 18.86 -12.56
N THR A 46 17.04 19.55 -11.42
CA THR A 46 16.98 18.95 -10.08
C THR A 46 15.64 19.27 -9.41
N PRO A 47 15.07 18.37 -8.59
CA PRO A 47 13.83 18.63 -7.90
C PRO A 47 13.99 19.78 -6.89
N SER A 48 13.04 20.72 -6.84
CA SER A 48 13.02 21.80 -5.85
C SER A 48 12.55 21.33 -4.46
N PHE A 49 11.87 20.19 -4.41
CA PHE A 49 11.44 19.53 -3.18
C PHE A 49 11.53 18.02 -3.34
N ARG A 50 11.93 17.32 -2.27
CA ARG A 50 12.07 15.87 -2.28
C ARG A 50 11.68 15.27 -0.92
N HIS A 51 10.84 14.22 -0.97
CA HIS A 51 10.45 13.43 0.18
C HIS A 51 10.38 11.95 -0.22
N GLN A 52 10.97 11.06 0.60
CA GLN A 52 10.94 9.62 0.41
C GLN A 52 10.42 8.94 1.67
N THR A 53 9.57 7.94 1.49
CA THR A 53 9.14 7.02 2.55
C THR A 53 9.31 5.59 2.06
N SER A 54 9.91 4.74 2.88
CA SER A 54 10.07 3.31 2.61
C SER A 54 9.14 2.49 3.51
N TRP A 55 8.47 1.51 2.92
CA TRP A 55 7.50 0.65 3.59
C TRP A 55 7.89 -0.82 3.39
N PRO A 56 8.71 -1.42 4.28
CA PRO A 56 9.20 -2.79 4.11
C PRO A 56 8.09 -3.85 3.98
N ARG A 57 6.90 -3.57 4.53
CA ARG A 57 5.70 -4.42 4.47
C ARG A 57 4.50 -3.59 3.98
N ALA A 58 4.62 -3.01 2.79
CA ALA A 58 3.64 -2.05 2.26
C ALA A 58 2.27 -2.68 1.92
N ILE A 59 2.29 -3.73 1.09
CA ILE A 59 1.07 -4.29 0.48
C ILE A 59 1.09 -5.82 0.68
N PRO A 60 0.12 -6.39 1.42
CA PRO A 60 -0.05 -7.83 1.53
C PRO A 60 -0.17 -8.47 0.14
N GLN A 61 0.54 -9.56 -0.10
CA GLN A 61 0.46 -10.31 -1.35
C GLN A 61 -0.45 -11.53 -1.15
N TYR A 62 -1.55 -11.60 -1.90
CA TYR A 62 -2.46 -12.75 -1.90
C TYR A 62 -1.90 -13.80 -2.88
N SER A 63 -0.83 -14.47 -2.44
CA SER A 63 -0.15 -15.53 -3.19
C SER A 63 -0.98 -16.83 -3.24
N LEU A 64 -0.48 -17.86 -3.93
CA LEU A 64 -1.18 -19.14 -4.10
C LEU A 64 -1.54 -19.84 -2.78
N ASP A 65 -0.80 -19.54 -1.70
CA ASP A 65 -1.04 -20.04 -0.34
C ASP A 65 -2.08 -19.22 0.44
N TYR A 66 -2.69 -18.22 -0.17
CA TYR A 66 -3.56 -17.28 0.54
C TYR A 66 -4.77 -17.96 1.21
N GLN A 67 -5.33 -18.99 0.59
CA GLN A 67 -6.42 -19.76 1.21
C GLN A 67 -5.99 -20.41 2.53
N GLN A 68 -4.78 -20.95 2.61
CA GLN A 68 -4.26 -21.56 3.85
C GLN A 68 -4.12 -20.52 4.97
N LYS A 69 -3.78 -19.27 4.63
CA LYS A 69 -3.76 -18.15 5.57
C LYS A 69 -5.17 -17.84 6.07
N LEU A 70 -6.17 -17.79 5.17
CA LEU A 70 -7.57 -17.57 5.54
C LEU A 70 -8.12 -18.68 6.46
N ASP A 71 -7.76 -19.93 6.18
CA ASP A 71 -8.17 -21.08 6.99
C ASP A 71 -7.55 -20.97 8.40
N THR A 72 -6.26 -20.61 8.48
CA THR A 72 -5.55 -20.40 9.75
C THR A 72 -6.20 -19.29 10.59
N LEU A 73 -6.55 -18.17 9.96
CA LEU A 73 -7.27 -17.07 10.63
C LEU A 73 -8.62 -17.55 11.15
N SER A 74 -9.38 -18.29 10.33
CA SER A 74 -10.70 -18.79 10.70
C SER A 74 -10.63 -19.79 11.86
N THR A 75 -9.66 -20.71 11.85
CA THR A 75 -9.42 -21.63 12.97
C THR A 75 -9.04 -20.89 14.25
N CYS A 76 -8.22 -19.84 14.15
CA CYS A 76 -7.84 -19.01 15.29
C CYS A 76 -9.06 -18.32 15.92
N GLU A 77 -9.93 -17.70 15.12
CA GLU A 77 -11.18 -17.07 15.56
C GLU A 77 -12.13 -18.10 16.21
N GLN A 78 -12.28 -19.28 15.61
CA GLN A 78 -13.13 -20.35 16.17
C GLN A 78 -12.61 -20.88 17.51
N SER A 79 -11.29 -20.87 17.71
CA SER A 79 -10.65 -21.39 18.93
C SER A 79 -10.66 -20.39 20.08
N HIS A 80 -10.94 -19.10 19.82
CA HIS A 80 -10.87 -18.03 20.80
C HIS A 80 -12.13 -17.18 20.74
N SER A 81 -13.11 -17.51 21.59
CA SER A 81 -14.36 -16.76 21.67
C SER A 81 -14.11 -15.26 21.92
N GLY A 82 -14.70 -14.41 21.09
CA GLY A 82 -14.53 -12.95 21.15
C GLY A 82 -13.33 -12.39 20.36
N LEU A 83 -12.49 -13.25 19.76
CA LEU A 83 -11.43 -12.81 18.86
C LEU A 83 -11.96 -12.68 17.42
N HIS A 84 -11.72 -11.52 16.80
CA HIS A 84 -12.05 -11.25 15.40
C HIS A 84 -10.85 -10.61 14.69
N LEU A 85 -10.51 -11.13 13.51
CA LEU A 85 -9.33 -10.75 12.74
C LEU A 85 -9.76 -10.09 11.42
N VAL A 86 -9.70 -8.75 11.39
CA VAL A 86 -10.00 -7.91 10.22
C VAL A 86 -8.84 -6.97 9.91
N GLY A 87 -8.56 -6.77 8.62
CA GLY A 87 -7.53 -5.87 8.12
C GLY A 87 -7.25 -6.13 6.64
N ASN A 88 -6.31 -5.39 6.05
CA ASN A 88 -5.97 -5.50 4.62
C ASN A 88 -5.39 -6.87 4.19
N TYR A 89 -5.11 -7.76 5.15
CA TYR A 89 -4.72 -9.14 4.91
C TYR A 89 -5.90 -10.07 4.62
N ARG A 90 -7.17 -9.64 4.81
CA ARG A 90 -8.39 -10.42 4.57
C ARG A 90 -9.49 -9.56 3.96
N GLY A 91 -10.12 -10.07 2.90
CA GLY A 91 -11.33 -9.43 2.34
C GLY A 91 -11.07 -8.15 1.54
N GLY A 92 -9.83 -7.94 1.06
CA GLY A 92 -9.47 -6.82 0.20
C GLY A 92 -8.38 -5.94 0.80
N ILE A 93 -7.57 -5.34 -0.09
CA ILE A 93 -6.37 -4.58 0.28
C ILE A 93 -6.68 -3.09 0.43
N SER A 94 -7.72 -2.58 -0.24
CA SER A 94 -7.96 -1.15 -0.34
C SER A 94 -8.44 -0.55 0.98
N VAL A 95 -8.35 0.78 1.10
CA VAL A 95 -8.91 1.52 2.23
C VAL A 95 -10.42 1.28 2.35
N VAL A 96 -11.12 1.22 1.21
CA VAL A 96 -12.57 0.98 1.17
C VAL A 96 -12.88 -0.42 1.67
N ASP A 97 -12.14 -1.45 1.23
CA ASP A 97 -12.33 -2.83 1.69
C ASP A 97 -12.13 -2.93 3.21
N CYS A 98 -11.05 -2.35 3.73
CA CYS A 98 -10.78 -2.33 5.18
C CYS A 98 -11.91 -1.66 5.96
N MET A 99 -12.40 -0.53 5.46
CA MET A 99 -13.49 0.22 6.08
C MET A 99 -14.81 -0.57 6.08
N LEU A 100 -15.17 -1.17 4.94
CA LEU A 100 -16.40 -1.96 4.81
C LEU A 100 -16.33 -3.22 5.68
N ASN A 101 -15.21 -3.95 5.65
CA ASN A 101 -15.02 -5.14 6.47
C ASN A 101 -15.08 -4.83 7.97
N GLY A 102 -14.48 -3.71 8.39
CA GLY A 102 -14.57 -3.24 9.78
C GLY A 102 -15.99 -2.84 10.18
N LEU A 103 -16.71 -2.15 9.31
CA LEU A 103 -18.11 -1.76 9.55
C LEU A 103 -19.03 -2.99 9.65
N ASP A 104 -18.86 -3.97 8.77
CA ASP A 104 -19.69 -5.17 8.76
C ASP A 104 -19.44 -6.04 9.98
N LEU A 105 -18.17 -6.19 10.42
CA LEU A 105 -17.88 -6.81 11.71
C LEU A 105 -18.56 -6.05 12.86
N GLY A 106 -18.46 -4.72 12.88
CA GLY A 106 -19.11 -3.89 13.91
C GLY A 106 -20.61 -4.13 14.00
N LYS A 107 -21.30 -4.24 12.85
CA LYS A 107 -22.73 -4.59 12.81
C LYS A 107 -23.00 -5.99 13.36
N GLN A 108 -22.21 -6.98 12.96
CA GLN A 108 -22.36 -8.38 13.42
C GLN A 108 -22.22 -8.51 14.94
N LEU A 109 -21.29 -7.76 15.55
CA LEU A 109 -21.04 -7.81 16.99
C LEU A 109 -22.03 -6.99 17.82
N SER A 110 -22.77 -6.08 17.19
CA SER A 110 -23.78 -5.25 17.85
C SER A 110 -25.18 -5.88 17.93
N GLN A 111 -25.38 -7.03 17.28
CA GLN A 111 -26.61 -7.83 17.32
C GLN A 111 -26.56 -8.82 18.48
#